data_AF-A0A4W3IHE4-F1
#
_entry.id   AF-A0A4W3IHE4-F1
#
_cell.length_a   1.000
_cell.length_b   1.000
_cell.length_c   1.000
_cell.angle_alpha   90.00
_cell.angle_beta   90.00
_cell.angle_gamma   90.00
#
_symmetry.space_group_name_H-M   'P 1'
#
loop_
_entity.id
_entity.type
_entity.pdbx_description
1 polymer ?
#
loop_
_entity_poly.entity_id
_entity_poly.type
_entity_poly.pdbx_seq_one_letter_code
_entity_poly.pdbx_strand_id
1 'polypeptide(L)'
;MAGEAPSLPGRRVLVCALSSSCPQAEALRPASDWDWRAGWIRAASHQDRLHQDLSVFVEFDDHQCQWIKVYNDDLKLLLVEHQLVSAERKLSNGVQCPALTFKCLVDRVGLVSVSPVEFLTDRYRIFLQKENSLQLLKINVENQQLCDEIKTWFIKESTRDLLLHGGLSCVGDESHF
;
A
#
# COMPACT_ATOMS: atom_id res chain seq x y z
N MET A 1 -14.72 -0.34 22.40
CA MET A 1 -14.96 -0.91 21.07
C MET A 1 -13.68 -0.78 20.26
N ALA A 2 -12.81 -1.79 20.29
CA ALA A 2 -11.62 -1.78 19.43
C ALA A 2 -12.10 -2.01 18.00
N GLY A 3 -11.96 -1.00 17.14
CA GLY A 3 -12.31 -1.13 15.73
C GLY A 3 -11.46 -2.24 15.11
N GLU A 4 -12.12 -3.23 14.53
CA GLU A 4 -11.46 -4.29 13.78
C GLU A 4 -10.56 -3.64 12.72
N ALA A 5 -9.29 -4.03 12.69
CA ALA A 5 -8.36 -3.46 11.74
C ALA A 5 -8.85 -3.84 10.33
N PRO A 6 -8.97 -2.89 9.39
CA PRO A 6 -9.62 -3.16 8.11
C PRO A 6 -8.93 -4.28 7.34
N SER A 7 -9.64 -5.01 6.48
CA SER A 7 -9.09 -6.15 5.72
C SER A 7 -7.85 -5.79 4.87
N LEU A 8 -7.02 -6.80 4.56
CA LEU A 8 -5.81 -6.66 3.73
C LEU A 8 -6.09 -6.59 2.22
N PRO A 9 -6.98 -7.39 1.63
CA PRO A 9 -7.29 -7.28 0.20
C PRO A 9 -7.78 -5.89 -0.20
N GLY A 10 -7.46 -5.48 -1.43
CA GLY A 10 -7.73 -4.15 -1.97
C GLY A 10 -6.77 -3.05 -1.51
N ARG A 11 -5.82 -3.36 -0.61
CA ARG A 11 -4.88 -2.37 -0.09
C ARG A 11 -3.65 -2.22 -0.96
N ARG A 12 -3.21 -0.97 -1.14
CA ARG A 12 -1.91 -0.64 -1.73
C ARG A 12 -0.78 -1.13 -0.81
N VAL A 13 0.24 -1.80 -1.36
CA VAL A 13 1.35 -2.38 -0.59
C VAL A 13 2.70 -2.00 -1.17
N LEU A 14 3.67 -1.76 -0.29
CA LEU A 14 5.10 -1.65 -0.62
C LEU A 14 5.86 -2.82 0.02
N VAL A 15 6.72 -3.45 -0.76
CA VAL A 15 7.47 -4.64 -0.39
C VAL A 15 8.94 -4.37 -0.64
N CYS A 16 9.79 -4.71 0.32
CA CYS A 16 11.23 -4.79 0.13
C CYS A 16 11.68 -6.16 0.64
N ALA A 17 12.31 -6.96 -0.23
CA ALA A 17 12.98 -8.19 0.17
C ALA A 17 14.38 -7.87 0.71
N LEU A 18 14.96 -8.77 1.49
CA LEU A 18 16.40 -8.75 1.77
C LEU A 18 17.12 -9.07 0.46
N SER A 19 18.14 -8.28 0.11
CA SER A 19 19.08 -8.73 -0.90
C SER A 19 19.97 -9.82 -0.29
N SER A 20 20.66 -10.61 -1.12
CA SER A 20 21.65 -11.60 -0.65
C SER A 20 22.88 -10.97 0.02
N SER A 21 22.89 -9.65 0.21
CA SER A 21 23.95 -8.92 0.90
C SER A 21 23.70 -8.87 2.42
N CYS A 22 24.72 -8.46 3.19
CA CYS A 22 24.65 -8.46 4.65
C CYS A 22 23.55 -7.48 5.15
N PRO A 23 22.55 -7.93 5.94
CA PRO A 23 21.44 -7.08 6.38
C PRO A 23 21.87 -5.80 7.11
N GLN A 24 23.01 -5.87 7.82
CA GLN A 24 23.62 -4.74 8.52
C GLN A 24 24.17 -3.67 7.57
N ALA A 25 24.66 -4.04 6.38
CA ALA A 25 25.11 -3.08 5.37
C ALA A 25 23.93 -2.39 4.68
N GLU A 26 22.81 -3.09 4.51
CA GLU A 26 21.60 -2.52 3.92
C GLU A 26 20.89 -1.51 4.83
N ALA A 27 20.97 -1.70 6.15
CA ALA A 27 20.43 -0.77 7.14
C ALA A 27 21.14 0.60 7.14
N LEU A 28 22.36 0.67 6.58
CA LEU A 28 23.12 1.92 6.44
C LEU A 28 22.74 2.73 5.19
N ARG A 29 22.05 2.12 4.22
CA ARG A 29 21.63 2.81 3.00
C ARG A 29 20.35 3.63 3.24
N PRO A 30 20.22 4.81 2.64
CA PRO A 30 18.96 5.55 2.66
C PRO A 30 17.79 4.67 2.19
N ALA A 31 16.66 4.75 2.88
CA ALA A 31 15.48 3.96 2.53
C ALA A 31 14.98 4.21 1.09
N SER A 32 15.30 5.37 0.50
CA SER A 32 15.01 5.69 -0.91
C SER A 32 15.71 4.77 -1.91
N ASP A 33 16.82 4.16 -1.51
CA ASP A 33 17.72 3.44 -2.42
C ASP A 33 17.50 1.93 -2.37
N TRP A 34 16.46 1.48 -1.64
CA TRP A 34 16.13 0.07 -1.52
C TRP A 34 15.29 -0.38 -2.72
N ASP A 35 15.30 -1.69 -3.00
CA ASP A 35 14.58 -2.31 -4.12
C ASP A 35 13.08 -2.45 -3.81
N TRP A 36 12.41 -1.31 -3.67
CA TRP A 36 10.99 -1.25 -3.40
C TRP A 36 10.17 -1.74 -4.58
N ARG A 37 9.31 -2.72 -4.30
CA ARG A 37 8.27 -3.15 -5.23
C ARG A 37 6.91 -2.77 -4.67
N ALA A 38 6.04 -2.32 -5.55
CA ALA A 38 4.73 -1.86 -5.13
C ALA A 38 3.65 -2.60 -5.88
N GLY A 39 2.56 -2.91 -5.20
CA GLY A 39 1.45 -3.63 -5.77
C GLY A 39 0.15 -3.41 -5.03
N TRP A 40 -0.77 -4.33 -5.25
CA TRP A 40 -2.07 -4.41 -4.61
C TRP A 40 -2.23 -5.78 -3.99
N ILE A 41 -2.70 -5.82 -2.74
CA ILE A 41 -3.03 -7.08 -2.08
C ILE A 41 -4.36 -7.56 -2.67
N ARG A 42 -4.36 -8.76 -3.24
CA ARG A 42 -5.51 -9.36 -3.93
C ARG A 42 -6.17 -10.45 -3.12
N ALA A 43 -5.40 -11.13 -2.29
CA ALA A 43 -5.90 -12.09 -1.32
C ALA A 43 -4.98 -12.16 -0.10
N ALA A 44 -5.50 -12.67 1.00
CA ALA A 44 -4.73 -13.00 2.20
C ALA A 44 -5.13 -14.41 2.65
N SER A 45 -4.16 -15.21 3.11
CA SER A 45 -4.44 -16.58 3.58
C SER A 45 -5.15 -16.61 4.93
N HIS A 46 -4.99 -15.56 5.74
CA HIS A 46 -5.60 -15.43 7.06
C HIS A 46 -6.19 -14.03 7.22
N GLN A 47 -7.28 -13.93 7.99
CA GLN A 47 -7.88 -12.65 8.36
C GLN A 47 -7.08 -11.95 9.46
N ASP A 48 -6.57 -12.72 10.42
CA ASP A 48 -5.72 -12.21 11.48
C ASP A 48 -4.36 -11.81 10.89
N ARG A 49 -4.05 -10.53 11.05
CA ARG A 49 -2.78 -9.93 10.60
C ARG A 49 -1.59 -10.46 11.37
N LEU A 50 -1.78 -10.93 12.61
CA LEU A 50 -0.73 -11.41 13.50
C LEU A 50 -0.44 -12.91 13.33
N HIS A 51 -1.20 -13.59 12.46
CA HIS A 51 -1.02 -15.01 12.20
C HIS A 51 0.37 -15.28 11.60
N GLN A 52 1.17 -16.14 12.23
CA GLN A 52 2.56 -16.37 11.83
C GLN A 52 2.70 -16.91 10.39
N ASP A 53 1.74 -17.73 9.94
CA ASP A 53 1.69 -18.24 8.56
C ASP A 53 0.94 -17.33 7.58
N LEU A 54 0.71 -16.06 7.94
CA LEU A 54 0.06 -15.11 7.05
C LEU A 54 0.86 -14.96 5.75
N SER A 55 0.14 -15.13 4.64
CA SER A 55 0.63 -14.88 3.30
C SER A 55 -0.34 -13.98 2.56
N VAL A 56 0.18 -13.10 1.72
CA VAL A 56 -0.62 -12.20 0.89
C VAL A 56 -0.30 -12.43 -0.58
N PHE A 57 -1.34 -12.51 -1.41
CA PHE A 57 -1.18 -12.56 -2.86
C PHE A 57 -1.16 -11.13 -3.38
N VAL A 58 -0.06 -10.74 -4.02
CA VAL A 58 0.16 -9.36 -4.47
C VAL A 58 0.29 -9.32 -5.99
N GLU A 59 -0.49 -8.46 -6.62
CA GLU A 59 -0.29 -8.03 -8.01
C GLU A 59 0.57 -6.76 -7.99
N PHE A 60 1.78 -6.85 -8.52
CA PHE A 60 2.71 -5.73 -8.60
C PHE A 60 2.38 -4.80 -9.77
N ASP A 61 2.89 -3.56 -9.69
CA ASP A 61 2.67 -2.55 -10.73
C ASP A 61 3.28 -2.95 -12.09
N ASP A 62 4.26 -3.87 -12.09
CA ASP A 62 4.87 -4.49 -13.27
C ASP A 62 4.09 -5.72 -13.79
N HIS A 63 2.86 -5.92 -13.30
CA HIS A 63 1.96 -7.04 -13.61
C HIS A 63 2.43 -8.42 -13.14
N GLN A 64 3.52 -8.51 -12.38
CA GLN A 64 3.91 -9.77 -11.76
C GLN A 64 3.00 -10.07 -10.56
N CYS A 65 2.67 -11.35 -10.37
CA CYS A 65 1.87 -11.80 -9.24
C CYS A 65 2.64 -12.82 -8.42
N GLN A 66 2.61 -12.68 -7.08
CA GLN A 66 3.27 -13.64 -6.20
C GLN A 66 2.60 -13.70 -4.82
N TRP A 67 2.70 -14.88 -4.21
CA TRP A 67 2.42 -15.06 -2.79
C TRP A 67 3.63 -14.65 -1.98
N ILE A 68 3.41 -13.76 -1.01
CA ILE A 68 4.43 -13.27 -0.10
C ILE A 68 4.10 -13.78 1.29
N LYS A 69 5.00 -14.58 1.87
CA LYS A 69 4.93 -14.97 3.28
C LYS A 69 5.33 -13.76 4.12
N VAL A 70 4.38 -13.20 4.86
CA VAL A 70 4.55 -11.92 5.57
C VAL A 70 5.65 -12.03 6.63
N TYR A 71 5.65 -13.11 7.42
CA TYR A 71 6.62 -13.30 8.50
C TYR A 71 7.81 -14.19 8.11
N ASN A 72 8.12 -14.31 6.81
CA ASN A 72 9.34 -14.98 6.37
C ASN A 72 10.59 -14.10 6.65
N ASP A 73 11.73 -14.72 6.91
CA ASP A 73 12.98 -14.05 7.24
C ASP A 73 13.58 -13.31 6.04
N ASP A 74 13.31 -13.75 4.82
CA ASP A 74 13.74 -13.10 3.58
C ASP A 74 13.03 -11.75 3.32
N LEU A 75 11.97 -11.45 4.07
CA LEU A 75 11.19 -10.23 3.92
C LEU A 75 11.69 -9.13 4.86
N LYS A 76 12.30 -8.09 4.29
CA LYS A 76 12.84 -6.94 5.03
C LYS A 76 11.74 -6.03 5.55
N LEU A 77 10.85 -5.60 4.66
CA LEU A 77 9.73 -4.71 4.95
C LEU A 77 8.49 -5.10 4.15
N LEU A 78 7.34 -5.02 4.81
CA LEU A 78 6.05 -4.98 4.16
C LEU A 78 5.23 -3.85 4.75
N LEU A 79 4.90 -2.89 3.91
CA LEU A 79 4.13 -1.72 4.29
C LEU A 79 2.78 -1.75 3.59
N VAL A 80 1.72 -1.48 4.33
CA VAL A 80 0.36 -1.44 3.80
C VAL A 80 -0.15 -0.02 3.90
N GLU A 81 -0.94 0.36 2.90
CA GLU A 81 -1.77 1.56 2.89
C GLU A 81 -2.33 1.90 4.28
N HIS A 82 -2.19 3.17 4.65
CA HIS A 82 -2.65 3.66 5.93
C HIS A 82 -3.66 4.80 5.80
N GLN A 83 -3.23 5.97 5.32
CA GLN A 83 -4.06 7.18 5.30
C GLN A 83 -3.73 8.06 4.11
N LEU A 84 -4.73 8.81 3.66
CA LEU A 84 -4.56 9.91 2.71
C LEU A 84 -4.11 11.18 3.43
N VAL A 85 -3.05 11.78 2.92
CA VAL A 85 -2.45 13.01 3.43
C VAL A 85 -2.28 13.99 2.29
N SER A 86 -2.12 15.25 2.64
CA SER A 86 -1.60 16.26 1.76
C SER A 86 -0.09 16.36 1.99
N ALA A 87 0.68 16.25 0.93
CA ALA A 87 2.13 16.32 0.96
C ALA A 87 2.65 17.34 -0.05
N GLU A 88 3.68 18.09 0.33
CA GLU A 88 4.36 19.01 -0.57
C GLU A 88 5.30 18.24 -1.51
N ARG A 89 5.20 18.52 -2.81
CA ARG A 89 6.18 18.01 -3.78
C ARG A 89 7.32 19.02 -3.86
N LYS A 90 8.55 18.60 -3.54
CA LYS A 90 9.74 19.49 -3.54
C LYS A 90 9.96 20.26 -4.86
N LEU A 91 9.40 19.78 -5.97
CA LEU A 91 9.52 20.37 -7.30
C LEU A 91 8.30 21.20 -7.75
N SER A 92 7.25 21.32 -6.92
CA SER A 92 5.99 21.97 -7.30
C SER A 92 5.79 23.36 -6.70
N ASN A 93 6.86 24.05 -6.26
CA ASN A 93 6.78 25.38 -5.64
C ASN A 93 5.79 25.47 -4.45
N GLY A 94 5.71 24.41 -3.62
CA GLY A 94 4.81 24.41 -2.46
C GLY A 94 3.40 23.89 -2.72
N VAL A 95 3.10 23.39 -3.92
CA VAL A 95 1.79 22.77 -4.19
C VAL A 95 1.64 21.49 -3.37
N GLN A 96 0.61 21.51 -2.55
CA GLN A 96 0.11 20.42 -1.72
C GLN A 96 -0.65 19.42 -2.62
N CYS A 97 -0.15 18.20 -2.73
CA CYS A 97 -0.75 17.15 -3.55
C CYS A 97 -1.31 16.04 -2.67
N PRO A 98 -2.46 15.43 -3.04
CA PRO A 98 -2.95 14.22 -2.40
C PRO A 98 -1.94 13.09 -2.50
N ALA A 99 -1.66 12.46 -1.36
CA ALA A 99 -0.72 11.38 -1.27
C ALA A 99 -1.19 10.33 -0.27
N LEU A 100 -0.66 9.13 -0.42
CA LEU A 100 -0.93 7.99 0.42
C LEU A 100 0.28 7.70 1.31
N THR A 101 0.01 7.51 2.59
CA THR A 101 0.99 7.04 3.59
C THR A 101 0.84 5.56 3.85
N PHE A 102 1.91 4.97 4.38
CA PHE A 102 1.99 3.55 4.68
C PHE A 102 2.33 3.29 6.14
N LYS A 103 1.83 2.16 6.66
CA LYS A 103 2.19 1.62 7.97
C LYS A 103 2.91 0.29 7.80
N CYS A 104 3.88 0.02 8.66
CA CYS A 104 4.59 -1.26 8.67
C CYS A 104 3.64 -2.37 9.16
N LEU A 105 3.54 -3.44 8.38
CA LEU A 105 3.04 -4.73 8.85
C LEU A 105 4.21 -5.59 9.35
N VAL A 106 5.35 -5.52 8.66
CA VAL A 106 6.61 -6.16 9.05
C VAL A 106 7.73 -5.15 8.87
N ASP A 107 8.61 -5.07 9.87
CA ASP A 107 9.80 -4.25 9.89
C ASP A 107 10.94 -4.93 10.63
N ARG A 108 11.88 -5.51 9.87
CA ARG A 108 13.03 -6.22 10.41
C ARG A 108 14.29 -5.38 10.53
N VAL A 109 14.27 -4.17 9.98
CA VAL A 109 15.44 -3.29 9.84
C VAL A 109 15.30 -1.97 10.58
N GLY A 110 14.10 -1.69 11.11
CA GLY A 110 13.80 -0.50 11.88
C GLY A 110 13.67 0.73 10.98
N LEU A 111 12.61 0.81 10.18
CA LEU A 111 12.21 2.01 9.44
C LEU A 111 11.65 3.07 10.42
N VAL A 112 12.49 3.56 11.33
CA VAL A 112 12.04 4.40 12.46
C VAL A 112 11.90 5.88 12.06
N SER A 113 12.72 6.35 11.11
CA SER A 113 12.89 7.79 10.84
C SER A 113 12.32 8.25 9.50
N VAL A 114 11.73 7.34 8.71
CA VAL A 114 11.28 7.62 7.34
C VAL A 114 9.85 7.12 7.14
N SER A 115 9.00 7.97 6.57
CA SER A 115 7.65 7.63 6.13
C SER A 115 7.60 7.64 4.60
N PRO A 116 7.31 6.50 3.95
CA PRO A 116 7.07 6.45 2.53
C PRO A 116 5.74 7.13 2.20
N VAL A 117 5.74 7.92 1.14
CA VAL A 117 4.58 8.68 0.66
C VAL A 117 4.47 8.48 -0.84
N GLU A 118 3.30 8.06 -1.32
CA GLU A 118 3.01 7.86 -2.74
C GLU A 118 1.95 8.86 -3.20
N PHE A 119 2.29 9.74 -4.15
CA PHE A 119 1.33 10.70 -4.69
C PHE A 119 0.27 10.00 -5.55
N LEU A 120 -0.98 10.41 -5.41
CA LEU A 120 -2.08 9.75 -6.13
C LEU A 120 -2.07 10.05 -7.63
N THR A 121 -1.62 11.25 -8.00
CA THR A 121 -1.66 11.77 -9.37
C THR A 121 -0.78 10.97 -10.33
N ASP A 122 0.48 10.74 -9.95
CA ASP A 122 1.51 10.13 -10.80
C ASP A 122 2.12 8.85 -10.21
N ARG A 123 1.66 8.41 -9.03
CA ARG A 123 2.22 7.27 -8.27
C ARG A 123 3.69 7.47 -7.92
N TYR A 124 4.19 8.70 -7.99
CA TYR A 124 5.55 9.02 -7.61
C TYR A 124 5.71 8.84 -6.11
N ARG A 125 6.82 8.22 -5.71
CA ARG A 125 7.09 7.90 -4.31
C ARG A 125 8.24 8.73 -3.78
N ILE A 126 8.04 9.26 -2.58
CA ILE A 126 9.08 9.94 -1.81
C ILE A 126 9.18 9.33 -0.43
N PHE A 127 10.33 9.52 0.19
CA PHE A 127 10.64 9.04 1.53
C PHE A 127 10.88 10.27 2.40
N LEU A 128 9.89 10.62 3.22
CA LEU A 128 9.95 11.79 4.08
C LEU A 128 10.53 11.44 5.43
N GLN A 129 11.40 12.28 5.97
CA GLN A 129 11.76 12.18 7.38
C GLN A 129 10.54 12.50 8.25
N LYS A 130 10.43 11.85 9.40
CA LYS A 130 9.25 11.95 10.29
C LYS A 130 8.95 13.37 10.77
N GLU A 131 9.93 14.26 10.69
CA GLU A 131 9.85 15.69 11.06
C GLU A 131 9.25 16.57 9.96
N ASN A 132 9.11 16.06 8.73
CA ASN A 132 8.47 16.80 7.64
C ASN A 132 6.95 16.85 7.84
N SER A 133 6.38 18.03 7.66
CA SER A 133 4.98 18.34 7.96
C SER A 133 4.01 17.65 6.99
N LEU A 134 3.61 16.42 7.30
CA LEU A 134 2.45 15.78 6.68
C LEU A 134 1.17 16.33 7.30
N GLN A 135 0.25 16.81 6.47
CA GLN A 135 -1.08 17.23 6.93
C GLN A 135 -2.11 16.19 6.53
N LEU A 136 -2.87 15.67 7.49
CA LEU A 136 -3.96 14.75 7.18
C LEU A 136 -4.92 15.42 6.19
N LEU A 137 -5.25 14.72 5.11
CA LEU A 137 -6.08 15.30 4.06
C LEU A 137 -7.51 15.48 4.60
N LYS A 138 -7.85 16.71 5.00
CA LYS A 138 -9.23 17.09 5.25
C LYS A 138 -9.87 17.32 3.90
N ILE A 139 -10.69 16.36 3.46
CA ILE A 139 -11.48 16.51 2.24
C ILE A 139 -12.44 17.67 2.47
N ASN A 140 -12.07 18.86 1.97
CA ASN A 140 -13.02 19.96 1.91
C ASN A 140 -13.91 19.70 0.70
N VAL A 141 -15.19 19.39 0.96
CA VAL A 141 -16.21 19.11 -0.07
C VAL A 141 -16.38 20.29 -1.05
N GLU A 142 -15.93 21.49 -0.65
CA GLU A 142 -15.92 22.70 -1.49
C GLU A 142 -14.77 22.73 -2.51
N ASN A 143 -13.68 21.98 -2.30
CA ASN A 143 -12.58 21.90 -3.27
C ASN A 143 -12.88 20.82 -4.31
N GLN A 144 -13.68 21.19 -5.32
CA GLN A 144 -14.14 20.28 -6.37
C GLN A 144 -12.99 19.57 -7.09
N GLN A 145 -11.84 20.22 -7.33
CA GLN A 145 -10.70 19.57 -8.00
C GLN A 145 -10.10 18.43 -7.17
N LEU A 146 -9.88 18.66 -5.87
CA LEU A 146 -9.39 17.60 -4.98
C LEU A 146 -10.44 16.50 -4.78
N CYS A 147 -11.72 16.88 -4.66
CA CYS A 147 -12.80 15.91 -4.58
C CYS A 147 -12.88 15.05 -5.84
N ASP A 148 -12.73 15.63 -7.03
CA ASP A 148 -12.83 14.90 -8.29
C ASP A 148 -11.59 14.05 -8.56
N GLU A 149 -10.41 14.48 -8.13
CA GLU A 149 -9.19 13.66 -8.19
C GLU A 149 -9.27 12.46 -7.24
N ILE A 150 -9.72 12.67 -5.99
CA ILE A 150 -9.94 11.59 -5.02
C ILE A 150 -11.06 10.65 -5.50
N LYS A 151 -12.15 11.19 -6.06
CA LYS A 151 -13.24 10.38 -6.61
C LYS A 151 -12.78 9.59 -7.83
N THR A 152 -12.03 10.21 -8.74
CA THR A 152 -11.50 9.52 -9.93
C THR A 152 -10.51 8.44 -9.53
N TRP A 153 -9.67 8.70 -8.53
CA TRP A 153 -8.83 7.68 -7.92
C TRP A 153 -9.67 6.54 -7.32
N PHE A 154 -10.67 6.86 -6.50
CA PHE A 154 -11.54 5.87 -5.87
C PHE A 154 -12.35 5.06 -6.90
N ILE A 155 -12.81 5.69 -7.98
CA ILE A 155 -13.50 5.05 -9.10
C ILE A 155 -12.54 4.15 -9.88
N LYS A 156 -11.32 4.62 -10.17
CA LYS A 156 -10.28 3.81 -10.83
C LYS A 156 -9.91 2.59 -9.99
N GLU A 157 -9.85 2.76 -8.67
CA GLU A 157 -9.58 1.68 -7.72
C GLU A 157 -10.76 0.70 -7.64
N SER A 158 -11.99 1.21 -7.53
CA SER A 158 -13.22 0.40 -7.50
C SER A 158 -13.48 -0.34 -8.82
N THR A 159 -13.15 0.27 -9.96
CA THR A 159 -13.30 -0.35 -11.28
C THR A 159 -12.27 -1.46 -11.49
N ARG A 160 -11.05 -1.32 -10.94
CA ARG A 160 -10.10 -2.43 -10.89
C ARG A 160 -10.72 -3.59 -10.09
N ASP A 161 -11.18 -3.35 -8.87
CA ASP A 161 -11.82 -4.37 -8.03
C ASP A 161 -12.99 -5.07 -8.72
N LEU A 162 -13.85 -4.32 -9.43
CA LEU A 162 -15.02 -4.86 -10.15
C LEU A 162 -14.65 -5.72 -11.37
N LEU A 163 -13.60 -5.36 -12.12
CA LEU A 163 -13.14 -6.14 -13.27
C LEU A 163 -12.54 -7.50 -12.86
N LEU A 164 -12.10 -7.61 -11.61
CA LEU A 164 -11.47 -8.80 -11.05
C LEU A 164 -12.49 -9.68 -10.33
N HIS A 165 -13.52 -9.06 -9.75
CA HIS A 165 -14.73 -9.70 -9.26
C HIS A 165 -15.82 -9.67 -10.33
N GLY A 166 -15.52 -10.23 -11.51
CA GLY A 166 -16.52 -10.50 -12.54
C GLY A 166 -17.81 -10.97 -11.89
N GLY A 167 -18.87 -10.19 -12.11
CA GLY A 167 -20.14 -10.40 -11.44
C GLY A 167 -20.67 -11.82 -11.68
N LEU A 168 -21.37 -12.30 -10.65
CA LEU A 168 -22.17 -13.52 -10.60
C LEU A 168 -21.35 -14.81 -10.38
N SER A 169 -21.34 -15.21 -9.12
CA SER A 169 -21.42 -16.59 -8.68
C SER A 169 -22.34 -17.41 -9.59
N CYS A 170 -21.79 -18.15 -10.55
CA CYS A 170 -22.45 -19.32 -11.10
C CYS A 170 -22.39 -20.42 -10.03
N VAL A 171 -23.25 -20.31 -9.01
CA VAL A 171 -23.71 -21.53 -8.33
C VAL A 171 -24.47 -22.29 -9.42
N GLY A 172 -23.89 -23.41 -9.85
CA GLY A 172 -24.63 -24.41 -10.59
C GLY A 172 -25.78 -24.85 -9.69
N ASP A 173 -26.97 -24.39 -10.03
CA ASP A 173 -28.21 -24.94 -9.50
C ASP A 173 -28.40 -26.28 -10.19
N GLU A 174 -27.91 -27.36 -9.57
CA GLU A 174 -28.40 -28.69 -9.86
C GLU A 174 -29.80 -28.80 -9.26
N SER A 175 -30.81 -28.48 -10.06
CA SER A 175 -32.20 -28.81 -9.76
C SER A 175 -32.88 -29.46 -10.98
N HIS A 176 -33.01 -30.78 -10.87
CA HIS A 176 -34.05 -31.67 -11.41
C HIS A 176 -34.43 -31.58 -12.91
N PHE A 177 -34.13 -32.64 -13.67
CA PHE A 177 -35.11 -33.59 -14.25
C PHE A 177 -34.44 -34.92 -14.59
#